data_AF-T1AVA5-F1
#
_entry.id   AF-T1AVA5-F1
#
_cell.length_a   1.000
_cell.length_b   1.000
_cell.length_c   1.000
_cell.angle_alpha   90.00
_cell.angle_beta   90.00
_cell.angle_gamma   90.00
#
_symmetry.space_group_name_H-M   'P 1'
#
loop_
_entity.id
_entity.type
_entity.pdbx_description
1 polymer ?
#
loop_
_entity_poly.entity_id
_entity_poly.type
_entity_poly.pdbx_seq_one_letter_code
_entity_poly.pdbx_strand_id
1 'polypeptide(L)'
;GEDALPPSLLEALDAFVLTCCVRQLRGQGHENSSMLIHVTRFNSVQNHVRRQVDAAVSALRQRITRRIDHEQALSRLRTLWQTDFLPTTALIREQHPDLNIPHDVTWEDIAEVLPDVMSDIEVRTINGTAKDALDYYEPRGAGLKVIAIGGDKLSRG
;
A
#
# COMPACT_ATOMS: atom_id res chain seq x y z
N GLY A 1 -19.16 -12.58 11.79
CA GLY A 1 -17.78 -12.50 11.28
C GLY A 1 -16.95 -11.87 12.36
N GLU A 2 -15.72 -12.33 12.55
CA GLU A 2 -14.77 -11.67 13.45
C GLU A 2 -14.52 -10.24 12.97
N ASP A 3 -14.38 -9.30 13.89
CA ASP A 3 -14.08 -7.89 13.59
C ASP A 3 -12.57 -7.70 13.35
N ALA A 4 -12.02 -8.49 12.43
CA ALA A 4 -10.60 -8.50 12.09
C ALA A 4 -10.41 -8.58 10.58
N LEU A 5 -9.36 -7.93 10.06
CA LEU A 5 -8.99 -8.08 8.65
C LEU A 5 -8.58 -9.52 8.36
N PRO A 6 -9.03 -10.10 7.22
CA PRO A 6 -8.55 -11.41 6.82
C PRO A 6 -7.03 -11.36 6.57
N PRO A 7 -6.28 -12.44 6.87
CA PRO A 7 -4.83 -12.47 6.71
C PRO A 7 -4.34 -12.05 5.33
N SER A 8 -5.05 -12.43 4.27
CA SER A 8 -4.71 -12.07 2.88
C SER A 8 -4.82 -10.56 2.61
N LEU A 9 -5.80 -9.87 3.20
CA LEU A 9 -5.92 -8.42 3.04
C LEU A 9 -4.82 -7.70 3.83
N LEU A 10 -4.45 -8.24 5.00
CA LEU A 10 -3.34 -7.71 5.77
C LEU A 10 -1.99 -7.85 5.04
N GLU A 11 -1.75 -8.99 4.38
CA GLU A 11 -0.58 -9.20 3.51
C GLU A 11 -0.61 -8.27 2.29
N ALA A 12 -1.79 -8.07 1.67
CA ALA A 12 -1.92 -7.15 0.54
C ALA A 12 -1.64 -5.68 0.92
N LEU A 13 -2.00 -5.26 2.14
CA LEU A 13 -1.63 -3.94 2.67
C LEU A 13 -0.11 -3.82 2.83
N ASP A 14 0.54 -4.84 3.37
CA ASP A 14 2.01 -4.88 3.48
C ASP A 14 2.69 -4.82 2.10
N ALA A 15 2.18 -5.58 1.13
CA ALA A 15 2.66 -5.56 -0.24
C ALA A 15 2.53 -4.17 -0.88
N PHE A 16 1.41 -3.47 -0.63
CA PHE A 16 1.23 -2.10 -1.12
C PHE A 16 2.22 -1.12 -0.48
N VAL A 17 2.46 -1.25 0.82
CA VAL A 17 3.47 -0.44 1.54
C VAL A 17 4.86 -0.68 0.96
N LEU A 18 5.28 -1.94 0.78
CA LEU A 18 6.55 -2.30 0.17
C LEU A 18 6.67 -1.74 -1.25
N THR A 19 5.61 -1.85 -2.05
CA THR A 19 5.57 -1.29 -3.41
C THR A 19 5.82 0.21 -3.40
N CYS A 20 5.17 0.95 -2.48
CA CYS A 20 5.39 2.38 -2.35
C CYS A 20 6.84 2.72 -1.97
N CYS A 21 7.46 1.95 -1.06
CA CYS A 21 8.87 2.13 -0.68
C CYS A 21 9.81 1.90 -1.86
N VAL A 22 9.63 0.79 -2.58
CA VAL A 22 10.44 0.45 -3.76
C VAL A 22 10.30 1.50 -4.85
N ARG A 23 9.08 2.01 -5.09
CA ARG A 23 8.86 3.10 -6.05
C ARG A 23 9.56 4.38 -5.64
N GLN A 24 9.50 4.75 -4.35
CA GLN A 24 10.22 5.91 -3.83
C GLN A 24 11.73 5.78 -4.04
N LEU A 25 12.32 4.63 -3.71
CA LEU A 25 13.75 4.35 -3.91
C LEU A 25 14.16 4.34 -5.39
N ARG A 26 13.24 4.02 -6.29
CA ARG A 26 13.43 4.10 -7.76
C ARG A 26 13.23 5.51 -8.34
N GLY A 27 13.08 6.54 -7.50
CA GLY A 27 12.85 7.91 -7.93
C GLY A 27 11.42 8.21 -8.39
N GLN A 28 10.48 7.28 -8.18
CA GLN A 28 9.06 7.43 -8.54
C GLN A 28 8.19 7.86 -7.36
N GLY A 29 8.78 8.43 -6.30
CA GLY A 29 8.05 8.84 -5.10
C GLY A 29 7.02 9.95 -5.32
N HIS A 30 7.18 10.72 -6.39
CA HIS A 30 6.24 11.77 -6.82
C HIS A 30 5.11 11.26 -7.72
N GLU A 31 5.15 9.99 -8.12
CA GLU A 31 4.11 9.38 -8.94
C GLU A 31 2.97 8.82 -8.07
N ASN A 32 1.74 8.86 -8.59
CA ASN A 32 0.58 8.32 -7.90
C ASN A 32 0.70 6.79 -7.73
N SER A 33 0.38 6.28 -6.54
CA SER A 33 0.29 4.85 -6.19
C SER A 33 -1.10 4.56 -5.65
N SER A 34 -1.80 3.59 -6.21
CA SER A 34 -3.14 3.22 -5.73
C SER A 34 -3.29 1.71 -5.50
N MET A 35 -3.89 1.34 -4.38
CA MET A 35 -4.43 0.00 -4.12
C MET A 35 -5.95 0.07 -4.17
N LEU A 36 -6.59 -0.82 -4.92
CA LEU A 36 -8.05 -0.87 -5.05
C LEU A 36 -8.59 -2.11 -4.32
N ILE A 37 -9.45 -1.90 -3.33
CA ILE A 37 -10.12 -2.97 -2.58
C ILE A 37 -11.58 -3.01 -2.99
N HIS A 38 -11.91 -3.99 -3.82
CA HIS A 38 -13.27 -4.23 -4.25
C HIS A 38 -14.04 -5.05 -3.21
N VAL A 39 -15.19 -4.53 -2.79
CA VAL A 39 -16.10 -5.19 -1.85
C VAL A 39 -17.53 -5.17 -2.41
N THR A 40 -18.49 -5.67 -1.65
CA THR A 40 -19.90 -5.67 -2.10
C THR A 40 -20.42 -4.23 -2.33
N ARG A 41 -21.48 -4.09 -3.14
CA ARG A 41 -22.20 -2.82 -3.36
C ARG A 41 -22.85 -2.21 -2.11
N PHE A 42 -22.89 -2.92 -0.98
CA PHE A 42 -23.54 -2.43 0.23
C PHE A 42 -22.64 -1.43 0.98
N ASN A 43 -23.10 -0.19 1.11
CA ASN A 43 -22.39 0.87 1.82
C ASN A 43 -22.02 0.50 3.27
N SER A 44 -22.86 -0.30 3.95
CA SER A 44 -22.57 -0.79 5.30
C SER A 44 -21.32 -1.67 5.36
N VAL A 45 -21.16 -2.57 4.39
CA VAL A 45 -19.98 -3.44 4.25
C VAL A 45 -18.76 -2.63 3.85
N GLN A 46 -18.89 -1.70 2.89
CA GLN A 46 -17.81 -0.79 2.49
C GLN A 46 -17.27 0.01 3.68
N ASN A 47 -18.16 0.61 4.47
CA ASN A 47 -17.78 1.37 5.65
C ASN A 47 -17.13 0.51 6.74
N HIS A 48 -17.55 -0.76 6.88
CA HIS A 48 -16.95 -1.68 7.82
C HIS A 48 -15.51 -2.04 7.41
N VAL A 49 -15.31 -2.46 6.16
CA VAL A 49 -13.97 -2.76 5.62
C VAL A 49 -13.07 -1.52 5.65
N ARG A 50 -13.60 -0.34 5.32
CA ARG A 50 -12.88 0.94 5.45
C ARG A 50 -12.34 1.15 6.85
N ARG A 51 -13.17 0.99 7.89
CA ARG A 51 -12.72 1.16 9.27
C ARG A 51 -11.63 0.17 9.65
N GLN A 52 -11.74 -1.08 9.22
CA GLN A 52 -10.74 -2.10 9.52
C GLN A 52 -9.40 -1.82 8.83
N VAL A 53 -9.43 -1.43 7.55
CA VAL A 53 -8.23 -1.04 6.79
C VAL A 53 -7.60 0.22 7.38
N ASP A 54 -8.39 1.25 7.66
CA ASP A 54 -7.93 2.50 8.26
C ASP A 54 -7.28 2.28 9.64
N ALA A 55 -7.89 1.43 10.47
CA ALA A 55 -7.33 1.05 11.77
C ALA A 55 -5.99 0.32 11.61
N ALA A 56 -5.88 -0.64 10.67
CA ALA A 56 -4.65 -1.39 10.44
C ALA A 56 -3.52 -0.50 9.90
N VAL A 57 -3.80 0.34 8.91
CA VAL A 57 -2.83 1.29 8.34
C VAL A 57 -2.39 2.31 9.38
N SER A 58 -3.32 2.85 10.17
CA SER A 58 -3.01 3.81 11.23
C SER A 58 -2.17 3.18 12.35
N ALA A 59 -2.50 1.94 12.76
CA ALA A 59 -1.72 1.22 13.75
C ALA A 59 -0.30 0.92 13.25
N LEU A 60 -0.15 0.49 11.99
CA LEU A 60 1.15 0.29 11.37
C LEU A 60 1.95 1.59 11.31
N ARG A 61 1.34 2.68 10.82
CA ARG A 61 1.97 4.01 10.75
C ARG A 61 2.48 4.44 12.12
N GLN A 62 1.63 4.34 13.14
CA GLN A 62 1.99 4.73 14.50
C GLN A 62 3.19 3.93 15.03
N ARG A 63 3.20 2.60 14.85
CA ARG A 63 4.29 1.73 15.30
C ARG A 63 5.60 2.09 14.60
N ILE A 64 5.57 2.22 13.27
CA ILE A 64 6.75 2.55 12.46
C ILE A 64 7.28 3.95 12.80
N THR A 65 6.44 4.99 12.78
CA THR A 65 6.87 6.37 13.01
C THR A 65 7.39 6.59 14.43
N ARG A 66 6.77 5.95 15.44
CA ARG A 66 7.20 6.10 16.84
C ARG A 66 8.30 5.13 17.25
N ARG A 67 8.58 4.10 16.44
CA ARG A 67 9.51 3.00 16.77
C ARG A 67 9.15 2.30 18.09
N ILE A 68 7.86 2.09 18.34
CA ILE A 68 7.33 1.40 19.53
C ILE A 68 6.59 0.14 19.06
N ASP A 69 6.95 -1.02 19.62
CA ASP A 69 6.38 -2.33 19.26
C ASP A 69 6.35 -2.57 17.75
N HIS A 70 7.41 -2.14 17.07
CA HIS A 70 7.50 -2.07 15.61
C HIS A 70 8.25 -3.28 15.03
N GLU A 71 8.97 -4.03 15.86
CA GLU A 71 9.81 -5.15 15.50
C GLU A 71 9.01 -6.26 14.80
N GLN A 72 7.81 -6.57 15.31
CA GLN A 72 6.93 -7.56 14.68
C GLN A 72 6.41 -7.08 13.32
N ALA A 73 6.11 -5.79 13.19
CA ALA A 73 5.66 -5.21 11.92
C ALA A 73 6.79 -5.21 10.88
N LEU A 74 8.00 -4.79 11.27
CA LEU A 74 9.19 -4.84 10.43
C LEU A 74 9.56 -6.26 10.03
N SER A 75 9.50 -7.21 10.98
CA SER A 75 9.78 -8.62 10.69
C SER A 75 8.82 -9.19 9.64
N ARG A 76 7.52 -8.87 9.75
CA ARG A 76 6.49 -9.29 8.78
C ARG A 76 6.72 -8.69 7.39
N LEU A 77 6.97 -7.38 7.31
CA LEU A 77 7.32 -6.70 6.07
C LEU A 77 8.61 -7.25 5.44
N ARG A 78 9.64 -7.50 6.26
CA ARG A 78 10.92 -8.07 5.82
C ARG A 78 10.75 -9.49 5.28
N THR A 79 9.93 -10.28 5.95
CA THR A 79 9.62 -11.65 5.51
C THR A 79 8.97 -11.60 4.13
N LEU A 80 7.92 -10.79 3.95
CA LEU A 80 7.26 -10.63 2.64
C LEU A 80 8.22 -10.13 1.55
N TRP A 81 9.08 -9.16 1.89
CA TRP A 81 10.14 -8.69 0.98
C TRP A 81 11.06 -9.83 0.53
N GLN A 82 11.51 -10.66 1.46
CA GLN A 82 12.46 -11.74 1.20
C GLN A 82 11.83 -12.93 0.47
N THR A 83 10.59 -13.28 0.81
CA THR A 83 9.95 -14.49 0.29
C THR A 83 9.18 -14.27 -1.01
N ASP A 84 8.77 -13.04 -1.32
CA ASP A 84 8.01 -12.72 -2.53
C ASP A 84 8.73 -11.67 -3.40
N PHE A 85 8.93 -10.45 -2.90
CA PHE A 85 9.42 -9.35 -3.74
C PHE A 85 10.80 -9.61 -4.33
N LEU A 86 11.77 -10.08 -3.53
CA LEU A 86 13.11 -10.41 -4.00
C LEU A 86 13.12 -11.49 -5.09
N PRO A 87 12.58 -12.71 -4.87
CA PRO A 87 12.57 -13.75 -5.89
C PRO A 87 11.74 -13.36 -7.12
N THR A 88 10.58 -12.73 -6.95
CA THR A 88 9.73 -12.28 -8.06
C THR A 88 10.43 -11.20 -8.89
N THR A 89 11.10 -10.24 -8.25
CA THR A 89 11.86 -9.20 -8.97
C THR A 89 13.07 -9.78 -9.70
N ALA A 90 13.76 -10.76 -9.13
CA ALA A 90 14.86 -11.46 -9.79
C ALA A 90 14.38 -12.22 -11.04
N LEU A 91 13.26 -12.93 -10.93
CA LEU A 91 12.65 -13.66 -12.04
C LEU A 91 12.22 -12.73 -13.17
N ILE A 92 11.49 -11.65 -12.87
CA ILE A 92 11.05 -10.68 -13.89
C ILE A 92 12.25 -10.09 -14.62
N ARG A 93 13.34 -9.79 -13.91
CA ARG A 93 14.55 -9.24 -14.51
C ARG A 93 15.25 -10.23 -15.44
N GLU A 94 15.31 -11.50 -15.07
CA GLU A 94 15.86 -12.55 -15.93
C GLU A 94 15.02 -12.74 -17.19
N GLN A 95 13.69 -12.70 -17.06
CA GLN A 95 12.75 -12.89 -18.17
C GLN A 95 12.60 -11.66 -19.07
N HIS A 96 12.80 -10.46 -18.51
CA HIS A 96 12.58 -9.17 -19.16
C HIS A 96 13.77 -8.22 -18.92
N PRO A 97 14.96 -8.51 -19.47
CA PRO A 97 16.15 -7.69 -19.28
C PRO A 97 16.00 -6.27 -19.86
N ASP A 98 15.08 -6.06 -20.80
CA ASP A 98 14.74 -4.79 -21.42
C ASP A 98 14.10 -3.78 -20.46
N LEU A 99 13.49 -4.25 -19.36
CA LEU A 99 12.87 -3.39 -18.35
C LEU A 99 13.88 -2.61 -17.48
N ASN A 100 15.17 -2.94 -17.55
CA ASN A 100 16.25 -2.26 -16.81
C ASN A 100 15.92 -2.03 -15.32
N ILE A 101 15.33 -3.04 -14.67
CA ILE A 101 14.96 -2.96 -13.26
C ILE A 101 16.24 -2.71 -12.43
N PRO A 102 16.27 -1.81 -11.44
CA PRO A 102 17.45 -1.62 -10.59
C PRO A 102 17.77 -2.84 -9.71
N HIS A 103 19.05 -3.03 -9.34
CA HIS A 103 19.56 -4.21 -8.63
C HIS A 103 19.72 -4.03 -7.11
N ASP A 104 19.52 -2.82 -6.62
CA ASP A 104 20.20 -2.27 -5.45
C ASP A 104 19.29 -1.95 -4.27
N VAL A 105 17.98 -2.15 -4.38
CA VAL A 105 17.08 -1.95 -3.23
C VAL A 105 17.32 -3.06 -2.20
N THR A 106 17.85 -2.67 -1.04
CA THR A 106 18.03 -3.56 0.12
C THR A 106 16.86 -3.41 1.11
N TRP A 107 16.80 -4.30 2.09
CA TRP A 107 15.82 -4.17 3.17
C TRP A 107 16.10 -2.92 4.01
N GLU A 108 17.37 -2.60 4.21
CA GLU A 108 17.84 -1.45 4.98
C GLU A 108 17.38 -0.14 4.32
N ASP A 109 17.47 -0.04 2.99
CA ASP A 109 16.94 1.12 2.24
C ASP A 109 15.42 1.24 2.39
N ILE A 110 14.70 0.11 2.32
CA ILE A 110 13.23 0.09 2.53
C ILE A 110 12.90 0.56 3.95
N ALA A 111 13.60 0.05 4.95
CA ALA A 111 13.37 0.39 6.35
C ALA A 111 13.64 1.88 6.64
N GLU A 112 14.59 2.49 5.92
CA GLU A 112 14.91 3.92 6.02
C GLU A 112 13.76 4.80 5.49
N VAL A 113 13.19 4.49 4.32
CA VAL A 113 12.09 5.29 3.73
C VAL A 113 10.70 4.95 4.26
N LEU A 114 10.55 3.81 4.94
CA LEU A 114 9.26 3.31 5.41
C LEU A 114 8.44 4.31 6.26
N PRO A 115 9.02 5.06 7.22
CA PRO A 115 8.26 6.03 8.02
C PRO A 115 7.64 7.15 7.18
N ASP A 116 8.36 7.63 6.17
CA ASP A 116 7.90 8.69 5.27
C ASP A 116 6.78 8.17 4.37
N VAL A 117 7.00 7.01 3.75
CA VAL A 117 6.00 6.32 2.93
C VAL A 117 4.71 6.07 3.71
N MET A 118 4.81 5.58 4.94
CA MET A 118 3.64 5.34 5.79
C MET A 118 2.86 6.62 6.12
N SER A 119 3.56 7.76 6.22
CA SER A 119 2.95 9.06 6.48
C SER A 119 2.14 9.58 5.28
N ASP A 120 2.54 9.19 4.08
CA ASP A 120 1.90 9.59 2.82
C ASP A 120 0.70 8.72 2.41
N ILE A 121 0.56 7.50 2.96
CA ILE A 121 -0.53 6.59 2.57
C ILE A 121 -1.86 7.04 3.16
N GLU A 122 -2.89 7.19 2.34
CA GLU A 122 -4.25 7.54 2.74
C GLU A 122 -5.27 6.43 2.41
N VAL A 123 -6.24 6.20 3.31
CA VAL A 123 -7.35 5.26 3.07
C VAL A 123 -8.61 6.05 2.71
N ARG A 124 -9.19 5.79 1.54
CA ARG A 124 -10.38 6.51 1.02
C ARG A 124 -11.47 5.54 0.57
N THR A 125 -12.72 6.01 0.54
CA THR A 125 -13.86 5.26 -0.02
C THR A 125 -14.34 5.93 -1.30
N ILE A 126 -14.60 5.13 -2.34
CA ILE A 126 -15.16 5.61 -3.59
C ILE A 126 -16.69 5.49 -3.52
N ASN A 127 -17.38 6.61 -3.25
CA ASN A 127 -18.83 6.65 -3.06
C ASN A 127 -19.64 7.04 -4.31
N GLY A 128 -18.99 7.14 -5.47
CA GLY A 128 -19.71 7.20 -6.74
C GLY A 128 -20.52 8.46 -7.00
N THR A 129 -20.38 9.54 -6.23
CA THR A 129 -20.78 10.87 -6.68
C THR A 129 -19.66 11.47 -7.53
N ALA A 130 -19.97 12.31 -8.52
CA ALA A 130 -19.00 12.91 -9.45
C ALA A 130 -17.95 13.82 -8.76
N LYS A 131 -18.02 13.99 -7.44
CA LYS A 131 -17.00 14.65 -6.59
C LYS A 131 -16.02 13.69 -5.91
N ASP A 132 -16.32 12.38 -5.87
CA ASP A 132 -15.48 11.35 -5.24
C ASP A 132 -14.61 10.59 -6.26
N ALA A 133 -14.67 10.98 -7.53
CA ALA A 133 -13.83 10.43 -8.57
C ALA A 133 -12.40 10.94 -8.35
N LEU A 134 -11.68 10.29 -7.41
CA LEU A 134 -10.25 10.45 -7.15
C LEU A 134 -9.79 11.83 -7.58
N ASP A 135 -10.18 12.86 -6.83
CA ASP A 135 -9.58 14.18 -7.02
C ASP A 135 -8.10 13.99 -6.72
N TYR A 136 -7.33 13.71 -7.78
CA TYR A 136 -5.87 13.81 -7.87
C TYR A 136 -5.46 15.29 -7.79
N TYR A 137 -6.25 16.12 -7.12
CA TYR A 137 -5.97 17.52 -6.91
C TYR A 137 -4.90 17.62 -5.83
N GLU A 138 -3.68 17.65 -6.34
CA GLU A 138 -2.41 17.84 -5.64
C GLU A 138 -2.46 19.09 -4.77
N PRO A 139 -2.29 18.97 -3.45
CA PRO A 139 -2.00 20.15 -2.65
C PRO A 139 -0.50 20.45 -2.59
N ARG A 140 0.42 19.53 -2.97
CA ARG A 140 1.84 19.61 -2.55
C ARG A 140 2.93 18.99 -3.45
N GLY A 141 2.72 18.75 -4.75
CA GLY A 141 3.80 18.25 -5.63
C GLY A 141 4.39 16.87 -5.25
N ALA A 142 3.70 16.13 -4.37
CA ALA A 142 4.02 14.77 -3.96
C ALA A 142 2.91 13.85 -4.46
N GLY A 143 3.29 12.70 -5.02
CA GLY A 143 2.36 11.74 -5.59
C GLY A 143 1.43 11.17 -4.53
N LEU A 144 0.15 11.02 -4.88
CA LEU A 144 -0.87 10.46 -4.01
C LEU A 144 -0.62 8.96 -3.79
N LYS A 145 -0.50 8.51 -2.54
CA LYS A 145 -0.44 7.09 -2.18
C LYS A 145 -1.76 6.70 -1.51
N VAL A 146 -2.68 6.06 -2.25
CA VAL A 146 -4.06 5.86 -1.80
C VAL A 146 -4.48 4.38 -1.79
N ILE A 147 -5.17 3.97 -0.73
CA ILE A 147 -5.91 2.70 -0.66
C ILE A 147 -7.39 3.06 -0.81
N ALA A 148 -7.97 2.74 -1.96
CA ALA A 148 -9.34 3.07 -2.29
C ALA A 148 -10.25 1.84 -2.15
N ILE A 149 -11.33 1.99 -1.38
CA ILE A 149 -12.27 0.92 -1.05
C ILE A 149 -13.62 1.24 -1.70
N GLY A 150 -14.22 0.28 -2.41
CA GLY A 150 -15.47 0.52 -3.13
C GLY A 150 -16.13 -0.75 -3.65
N GLY A 151 -17.38 -0.63 -4.11
CA GLY A 151 -18.14 -1.73 -4.70
C GLY A 151 -18.14 -1.72 -6.23
N ASP A 152 -19.33 -1.83 -6.83
CA ASP A 152 -19.58 -1.94 -8.29
C ASP A 152 -18.87 -0.91 -9.20
N LYS A 153 -18.34 0.19 -8.64
CA LYS A 153 -17.61 1.21 -9.41
C LYS A 153 -16.11 0.97 -9.53
N LEU A 154 -15.55 0.01 -8.79
CA LEU A 154 -14.14 -0.40 -8.91
C LEU A 154 -13.91 -1.51 -9.95
N SER A 155 -14.97 -2.14 -10.47
CA SER A 155 -14.87 -3.23 -11.45
C SER A 155 -14.72 -2.77 -12.90
N ARG A 156 -14.77 -1.45 -13.14
CA ARG A 156 -14.65 -0.83 -14.46
C ARG A 156 -13.37 0.01 -14.48
N GLY A 157 -12.22 -0.67 -14.50
CA GLY A 157 -10.96 -0.05 -14.90
C GLY A 157 -11.05 0.51 -16.31
#